data_AF-A0A523Y3G7-F1
#
_entry.id   AF-A0A523Y3G7-F1
#
_cell.length_a   1.000
_cell.length_b   1.000
_cell.length_c   1.000
_cell.angle_alpha   90.00
_cell.angle_beta   90.00
_cell.angle_gamma   90.00
#
_symmetry.space_group_name_H-M   'P 1'
#
loop_
_entity.id
_entity.type
_entity.pdbx_description
1 polymer ?
#
loop_
_entity_poly.entity_id
_entity_poly.type
_entity_poly.pdbx_seq_one_letter_code
_entity_poly.pdbx_strand_id
1 'polypeptide(L)'
;MITFQETVDIAERLAEMLKSATDLETALKDTTEDMAGFLSMLEYSHEKDFADVGASIRYIDNVLIPQLIGIRDSLGAGTGGHLKRLNTARELAERLVVRLRMLENGAVGDLLG
;
A
#
# COMPACT_ATOMS: atom_id res chain seq x y z
N MET A 1 -2.27 -33.98 0.39
CA MET A 1 -1.86 -34.15 -1.02
C MET A 1 -2.50 -32.99 -1.77
N ILE A 2 -1.72 -32.11 -2.38
CA ILE A 2 -2.24 -30.90 -3.04
C ILE A 2 -2.12 -31.13 -4.53
N THR A 3 -3.24 -31.09 -5.25
CA THR A 3 -3.32 -31.46 -6.67
C THR A 3 -2.85 -30.31 -7.57
N PHE A 4 -2.58 -30.60 -8.85
CA PHE A 4 -2.32 -29.57 -9.87
C PHE A 4 -3.42 -28.49 -9.90
N GLN A 5 -4.66 -28.87 -9.65
CA GLN A 5 -5.80 -27.97 -9.58
C GLN A 5 -5.71 -26.99 -8.41
N GLU A 6 -5.31 -27.45 -7.23
CA GLU A 6 -5.06 -26.56 -6.08
C GLU A 6 -3.88 -25.60 -6.32
N THR A 7 -2.94 -25.97 -7.19
CA THR A 7 -1.81 -25.10 -7.58
C THR A 7 -2.27 -23.98 -8.52
N VAL A 8 -3.16 -24.29 -9.46
CA VAL A 8 -3.82 -23.31 -10.33
C VAL A 8 -4.70 -22.36 -9.51
N ASP A 9 -5.51 -22.87 -8.58
CA ASP A 9 -6.35 -22.05 -7.70
C ASP A 9 -5.53 -21.05 -6.87
N ILE A 10 -4.34 -21.45 -6.39
CA ILE A 10 -3.43 -20.55 -5.67
C ILE A 10 -2.88 -19.46 -6.58
N ALA A 11 -2.50 -19.82 -7.81
CA ALA A 11 -1.99 -18.85 -8.79
C ALA A 11 -3.08 -17.82 -9.18
N GLU A 12 -4.33 -18.26 -9.38
CA GLU A 12 -5.46 -17.38 -9.67
C GLU A 12 -5.74 -16.40 -8.52
N ARG A 13 -5.76 -16.89 -7.27
CA ARG A 13 -5.91 -16.04 -6.08
C ARG A 13 -4.76 -15.04 -5.95
N LEU A 14 -3.54 -15.43 -6.33
CA LEU A 14 -2.37 -14.56 -6.29
C LEU A 14 -2.47 -13.45 -7.33
N ALA A 15 -2.92 -13.77 -8.55
CA ALA A 15 -3.20 -12.80 -9.58
C ALA A 15 -4.30 -11.80 -9.16
N GLU A 16 -5.33 -12.27 -8.46
CA GLU A 16 -6.37 -11.40 -7.90
C GLU A 16 -5.82 -10.47 -6.81
N MET A 17 -4.99 -10.97 -5.90
CA MET A 17 -4.36 -10.14 -4.86
C MET A 17 -3.38 -9.11 -5.44
N LEU A 18 -2.70 -9.43 -6.55
CA LEU A 18 -1.81 -8.49 -7.23
C LEU A 18 -2.55 -7.30 -7.85
N LYS A 19 -3.85 -7.41 -8.15
CA LYS A 19 -4.67 -6.24 -8.55
C LYS A 19 -4.72 -5.17 -7.46
N SER A 20 -4.60 -5.55 -6.18
CA SER A 20 -4.51 -4.59 -5.07
C SER A 20 -3.23 -3.75 -5.10
N ALA A 21 -2.22 -4.09 -5.91
CA ALA A 21 -1.04 -3.25 -6.12
C ALA A 21 -1.38 -1.96 -6.87
N THR A 22 -2.26 -2.03 -7.88
CA THR A 22 -2.67 -0.85 -8.66
C THR A 22 -3.49 0.12 -7.80
N ASP A 23 -4.34 -0.41 -6.93
CA ASP A 23 -5.08 0.41 -5.96
C ASP A 23 -4.12 1.08 -4.96
N LEU A 24 -3.07 0.37 -4.52
CA LEU A 24 -2.02 0.94 -3.67
C LEU A 24 -1.25 2.06 -4.37
N GLU A 25 -0.86 1.85 -5.63
CA GLU A 25 -0.18 2.88 -6.44
C GLU A 25 -1.04 4.13 -6.60
N THR A 26 -2.35 3.94 -6.81
CA THR A 26 -3.31 5.06 -6.91
C THR A 26 -3.39 5.82 -5.59
N ALA A 27 -3.56 5.14 -4.46
CA ALA A 27 -3.61 5.78 -3.14
C ALA A 27 -2.30 6.53 -2.79
N LEU A 28 -1.15 5.99 -3.19
CA LEU A 28 0.15 6.65 -3.02
C LEU A 28 0.27 7.89 -3.90
N LYS A 29 -0.22 7.82 -5.14
CA LYS A 29 -0.23 8.97 -6.06
C LYS A 29 -1.11 10.10 -5.51
N ASP A 30 -2.34 9.79 -5.10
CA ASP A 30 -3.28 10.77 -4.54
C ASP A 30 -2.65 11.45 -3.30
N THR A 31 -2.05 10.66 -2.40
CA THR A 31 -1.34 11.21 -1.23
C THR A 31 -0.16 12.12 -1.62
N THR A 32 0.56 11.78 -2.69
CA THR A 32 1.68 12.60 -3.19
C THR A 32 1.19 13.95 -3.69
N GLU A 33 0.05 13.97 -4.39
CA GLU A 33 -0.61 15.21 -4.83
C GLU A 33 -1.07 16.05 -3.63
N ASP A 34 -1.67 15.43 -2.61
CA ASP A 34 -2.06 16.12 -1.38
C ASP A 34 -0.85 16.72 -0.64
N MET A 35 0.28 15.99 -0.57
CA MET A 35 1.51 16.50 0.02
C MET A 35 2.09 17.68 -0.77
N ALA A 36 2.00 17.67 -2.10
CA ALA A 36 2.42 18.80 -2.93
C ALA A 36 1.55 20.04 -2.66
N GLY A 37 0.24 19.84 -2.49
CA GLY A 37 -0.68 20.90 -2.06
C GLY A 37 -0.31 21.45 -0.67
N PHE A 38 0.04 20.57 0.27
CA PHE A 38 0.49 20.97 1.61
C PHE A 38 1.81 21.76 1.58
N LEU A 39 2.77 21.35 0.76
CA LEU A 39 4.01 22.12 0.55
C LEU A 39 3.72 23.52 0.03
N SER A 40 2.79 23.65 -0.92
CA SER A 40 2.36 24.96 -1.44
C SER A 40 1.73 25.82 -0.33
N MET A 41 0.99 25.22 0.62
CA MET A 41 0.46 25.94 1.79
C MET A 41 1.56 26.39 2.76
N LEU A 42 2.63 25.60 2.91
CA LEU A 42 3.79 25.98 3.72
C LEU A 42 4.57 27.13 3.07
N GLU A 43 4.78 27.09 1.77
CA GLU A 43 5.41 28.17 1.00
C GLU A 43 4.59 29.46 1.13
N TYR A 44 3.27 29.38 0.92
CA TYR A 44 2.38 30.52 1.16
C TYR A 44 2.47 31.03 2.60
N SER A 45 2.49 30.13 3.59
CA SER A 45 2.64 30.53 4.99
C SER A 45 3.98 31.22 5.26
N HIS A 46 5.04 30.87 4.54
CA HIS A 46 6.35 31.49 4.70
C HIS A 46 6.39 32.90 4.08
N GLU A 47 5.69 33.10 2.96
CA GLU A 47 5.57 34.40 2.28
C GLU A 47 4.50 35.32 2.90
N LYS A 48 3.60 34.75 3.70
CA LYS A 48 2.49 35.49 4.31
C LYS A 48 2.96 36.39 5.43
N ASP A 49 2.61 37.66 5.30
CA ASP A 49 2.84 38.67 6.34
C ASP A 49 1.78 38.52 7.44
N PHE A 50 2.08 37.69 8.45
CA PHE A 50 1.21 37.53 9.62
C PHE A 50 1.26 38.79 10.50
N ALA A 51 0.10 39.21 11.01
CA ALA A 51 0.01 40.40 11.86
C ALA A 51 0.90 40.33 13.12
N ASP A 52 1.07 39.13 13.68
CA ASP A 52 1.96 38.85 14.80
C ASP A 52 2.31 37.35 14.86
N VAL A 53 3.24 37.00 15.75
CA VAL A 53 3.66 35.61 16.01
C VAL A 53 2.50 34.74 16.51
N GLY A 54 1.53 35.31 17.22
CA GLY A 54 0.34 34.57 17.66
C GLY A 54 -0.58 34.19 16.50
N ALA A 55 -0.70 35.03 15.48
CA ALA A 55 -1.44 34.76 14.26
C ALA A 55 -0.78 33.67 13.41
N SER A 56 0.56 33.61 13.35
CA SER A 56 1.26 32.53 12.66
C SER A 56 1.11 31.20 13.41
N ILE A 57 1.26 31.18 14.74
CA ILE A 57 1.01 29.98 15.57
C ILE A 57 -0.43 29.48 15.40
N ARG A 58 -1.43 30.37 15.47
CA ARG A 58 -2.83 29.98 15.23
C ARG A 58 -3.06 29.42 13.84
N TYR A 59 -2.36 29.91 12.82
CA TYR A 59 -2.47 29.35 11.48
C TYR A 59 -1.85 27.95 11.39
N ILE A 60 -0.71 27.74 12.05
CA ILE A 60 -0.10 26.41 12.16
C ILE A 60 -1.06 25.43 12.84
N ASP A 61 -1.59 25.80 14.00
CA ASP A 61 -2.43 24.92 14.83
C ASP A 61 -3.79 24.61 14.19
N ASN A 62 -4.39 25.58 13.51
CA ASN A 62 -5.76 25.44 12.98
C ASN A 62 -5.81 25.05 11.50
N VAL A 63 -4.71 25.18 10.76
CA VAL A 63 -4.68 24.90 9.32
C VAL A 63 -3.62 23.87 8.99
N LEU A 64 -2.35 24.14 9.25
CA LEU A 64 -1.26 23.29 8.77
C LEU A 64 -1.22 21.92 9.47
N ILE A 65 -1.34 21.90 10.80
CA ILE A 65 -1.34 20.63 11.56
C ILE A 65 -2.56 19.76 11.18
N PRO A 66 -3.81 20.28 11.16
CA PRO A 66 -4.96 19.48 10.74
C PRO A 66 -4.85 18.94 9.31
N GLN A 67 -4.33 19.74 8.37
CA GLN A 67 -4.11 19.27 6.99
C GLN A 67 -3.11 18.11 6.94
N LEU A 68 -1.96 18.25 7.62
CA LEU A 68 -0.96 17.18 7.67
C LEU A 68 -1.50 15.90 8.32
N ILE A 69 -2.30 16.03 9.38
CA ILE A 69 -2.97 14.89 10.01
C ILE A 69 -3.95 14.22 9.04
N GLY A 70 -4.75 15.01 8.32
CA GLY A 70 -5.68 14.49 7.32
C GLY A 70 -4.98 13.70 6.21
N ILE A 71 -3.86 14.22 5.70
CA ILE A 71 -3.04 13.53 4.68
C ILE A 71 -2.48 12.22 5.24
N ARG A 72 -1.90 12.25 6.44
CA ARG A 72 -1.37 11.06 7.11
C ARG A 72 -2.44 9.98 7.29
N ASP A 73 -3.62 10.38 7.77
CA ASP A 73 -4.71 9.45 8.08
C ASP A 73 -5.29 8.86 6.78
N SER A 74 -5.41 9.67 5.73
CA SER A 74 -5.83 9.22 4.40
C SER A 74 -4.83 8.24 3.79
N LEU A 75 -3.52 8.51 3.91
CA LEU A 75 -2.46 7.58 3.51
C LEU A 75 -2.57 6.25 4.27
N GLY A 76 -2.73 6.30 5.59
CA GLY A 76 -2.87 5.11 6.42
C GLY A 76 -4.08 4.27 6.04
N ALA A 77 -5.23 4.91 5.85
CA ALA A 77 -6.47 4.25 5.43
C ALA A 77 -6.39 3.69 4.00
N GLY A 78 -5.82 4.46 3.07
CA GLY A 78 -5.71 4.11 1.65
C GLY A 78 -4.65 3.07 1.33
N THR A 79 -3.66 2.85 2.21
CA THR A 79 -2.56 1.90 1.94
C THR A 79 -2.58 0.67 2.84
N GLY A 80 -3.07 0.77 4.08
CA GLY A 80 -2.93 -0.29 5.08
C GLY A 80 -3.56 -1.63 4.66
N GLY A 81 -4.77 -1.59 4.09
CA GLY A 81 -5.45 -2.79 3.58
C GLY A 81 -4.74 -3.44 2.41
N HIS A 82 -4.23 -2.63 1.48
CA HIS A 82 -3.54 -3.10 0.28
C HIS A 82 -2.16 -3.68 0.60
N LEU A 83 -1.40 -3.03 1.49
CA LEU A 83 -0.11 -3.55 1.98
C LEU A 83 -0.27 -4.91 2.67
N LYS A 84 -1.32 -5.07 3.49
CA LYS A 84 -1.62 -6.37 4.13
C LYS A 84 -1.90 -7.45 3.09
N ARG A 85 -2.71 -7.14 2.06
CA ARG A 85 -3.00 -8.08 0.96
C ARG A 85 -1.75 -8.44 0.17
N LEU A 86 -0.87 -7.48 -0.13
CA LEU A 86 0.39 -7.74 -0.83
C LEU A 86 1.35 -8.61 -0.03
N ASN A 87 1.43 -8.40 1.29
CA ASN A 87 2.22 -9.28 2.17
C ASN A 87 1.68 -10.72 2.16
N THR A 88 0.35 -10.89 2.21
CA THR A 88 -0.26 -12.22 2.07
C THR A 88 0.00 -12.84 0.70
N ALA A 89 -0.07 -12.06 -0.38
CA ALA A 89 0.25 -12.52 -1.72
C ALA A 89 1.71 -12.98 -1.82
N ARG A 90 2.65 -12.25 -1.21
CA ARG A 90 4.06 -12.64 -1.14
C ARG A 90 4.24 -13.98 -0.43
N GLU A 91 3.61 -14.17 0.74
CA GLU A 91 3.69 -15.44 1.47
C GLU A 91 3.10 -16.61 0.67
N LEU A 92 2.00 -16.37 -0.05
CA LEU A 92 1.41 -17.37 -0.94
C LEU A 92 2.34 -17.68 -2.12
N ALA A 93 3.02 -16.69 -2.69
CA ALA A 93 3.98 -16.87 -3.77
C ALA A 93 5.18 -17.71 -3.31
N GLU A 94 5.75 -17.40 -2.15
CA GLU A 94 6.86 -18.17 -1.57
C GLU A 94 6.47 -19.64 -1.35
N ARG A 95 5.27 -19.90 -0.83
CA ARG A 95 4.75 -21.26 -0.66
C ARG A 95 4.53 -21.96 -2.00
N LEU A 96 4.03 -21.24 -3.01
CA LEU A 96 3.83 -21.78 -4.36
C LEU A 96 5.17 -22.16 -5.00
N VAL A 97 6.20 -21.32 -4.87
CA VAL A 97 7.55 -21.60 -5.37
C VAL A 97 8.12 -22.87 -4.76
N VAL A 98 7.99 -23.07 -3.44
CA VAL A 98 8.45 -24.30 -2.78
C VAL A 98 7.75 -25.54 -3.35
N ARG A 99 6.43 -25.46 -3.57
CA ARG A 99 5.65 -26.57 -4.13
C ARG A 99 6.01 -26.87 -5.58
N LEU A 100 6.16 -25.85 -6.41
CA LEU A 100 6.60 -26.03 -7.80
C LEU A 100 7.99 -26.65 -7.89
N ARG A 101 8.92 -26.26 -7.01
CA ARG A 101 10.24 -26.91 -6.90
C ARG A 101 10.15 -28.37 -6.44
N MET A 102 9.21 -28.72 -5.56
CA MET A 102 8.99 -30.12 -5.17
C MET A 102 8.47 -30.97 -6.34
N LEU A 103 7.62 -30.39 -7.21
CA LEU A 103 7.16 -31.03 -8.44
C LEU A 103 8.30 -31.20 -9.45
N GLU A 104 9.12 -30.16 -9.64
CA GLU A 104 10.29 -30.18 -10.53
C GLU A 104 11.34 -31.22 -10.12
N ASN A 105 11.58 -31.38 -8.82
CA ASN A 105 12.56 -32.33 -8.27
C ASN A 105 12.10 -33.80 -8.27
N GLY A 106 10.97 -34.13 -8.91
CA GLY A 106 10.59 -35.52 -9.14
C GLY A 106 10.02 -36.26 -7.94
N ALA A 107 9.47 -35.58 -6.93
CA ALA A 107 8.64 -36.21 -5.89
C ALA A 107 7.26 -36.69 -6.42
N VAL A 108 7.19 -37.02 -7.71
CA VAL A 108 5.99 -37.18 -8.54
C VAL A 108 5.48 -38.64 -8.59
N GLY A 109 6.25 -39.60 -8.03
CA GLY A 109 5.83 -41.00 -7.98
C GLY A 109 4.53 -41.26 -7.21
N ASP A 110 4.13 -40.35 -6.33
CA ASP A 110 2.97 -40.49 -5.42
C ASP A 110 1.96 -39.31 -5.55
N LEU A 111 2.15 -38.44 -6.54
CA LEU A 111 1.33 -37.22 -6.77
C LEU A 111 0.35 -37.36 -7.95
N LEU A 112 0.48 -38.43 -8.73
CA LEU A 112 -0.41 -38.78 -9.86
C LEU A 112 -1.27 -40.02 -9.57
N GLY A 113 -1.28 -40.49 -8.31
CA GLY A 113 -2.13 -41.58 -7.81
C GLY A 113 -3.44 -41.05 -7.23
#